data_AF-A0A929YYR7-F1
#
_entry.id   AF-A0A929YYR7-F1
#
_cell.length_a   1.000
_cell.length_b   1.000
_cell.length_c   1.000
_cell.angle_alpha   90.00
_cell.angle_beta   90.00
_cell.angle_gamma   90.00
#
_symmetry.space_group_name_H-M   'P 1'
#
loop_
_entity.id
_entity.type
_entity.pdbx_description
1 polymer ?
#
loop_
_entity_poly.entity_id
_entity_poly.type
_entity_poly.pdbx_seq_one_letter_code
_entity_poly.pdbx_strand_id
1 'polypeptide(L)'
;MLTLARLVLRLATLYLLLGVCLFLVMTQGFGIAPVEVAQEIIIVSVVFYCYTLIELGVTTKLSHKDSSIFIGVNLGFSLLRLFLTLIVLFIYKQHEQVNFTAAFFVVLLYYFATLIFSTWHRRNLNQSTNNSNEKNNPT
;
A
#
# COMPACT_ATOMS: atom_id res chain seq x y z
N MET A 1 9.70 -14.77 11.79
CA MET A 1 8.41 -15.07 11.12
C MET A 1 7.21 -14.39 11.77
N LEU A 2 7.07 -14.41 13.11
CA LEU A 2 5.92 -13.80 13.80
C LEU A 2 5.71 -12.29 13.54
N THR A 3 6.80 -11.53 13.35
CA THR A 3 6.76 -10.08 13.07
C THR A 3 6.19 -9.78 11.69
N LEU A 4 6.59 -10.56 10.67
CA LEU A 4 6.09 -10.42 9.30
C LEU A 4 4.61 -10.80 9.23
N ALA A 5 4.19 -11.90 9.87
CA ALA A 5 2.79 -12.28 9.95
C ALA A 5 1.92 -11.21 10.62
N ARG A 6 2.41 -10.56 11.69
CA ARG A 6 1.74 -9.42 12.32
C ARG A 6 1.62 -8.21 11.39
N LEU A 7 2.63 -7.92 10.57
CA LEU A 7 2.59 -6.84 9.58
C LEU A 7 1.59 -7.12 8.47
N VAL A 8 1.58 -8.34 7.94
CA VAL A 8 0.60 -8.81 6.95
C VAL A 8 -0.81 -8.67 7.50
N LEU A 9 -1.05 -9.12 8.73
CA LEU A 9 -2.36 -8.99 9.38
C LEU A 9 -2.78 -7.52 9.53
N ARG A 10 -1.88 -6.64 9.99
CA ARG A 10 -2.16 -5.19 10.11
C ARG A 10 -2.52 -4.56 8.77
N LEU A 11 -1.79 -4.93 7.72
CA LEU A 11 -2.06 -4.45 6.36
C LEU A 11 -3.43 -4.93 5.88
N ALA A 12 -3.76 -6.21 6.10
CA ALA A 12 -5.05 -6.77 5.72
C ALA A 12 -6.21 -6.08 6.46
N THR A 13 -6.07 -5.86 7.76
CA THR A 13 -7.07 -5.12 8.56
C THR A 13 -7.23 -3.68 8.06
N LEU A 14 -6.14 -2.99 7.74
CA LEU A 14 -6.18 -1.62 7.21
C LEU A 14 -6.94 -1.58 5.87
N TYR A 15 -6.65 -2.50 4.96
CA TYR A 15 -7.28 -2.54 3.63
C TYR A 15 -8.74 -2.92 3.71
N LEU A 16 -9.09 -3.85 4.61
CA LEU A 16 -10.48 -4.22 4.84
C LEU A 16 -11.29 -3.05 5.38
N LEU A 17 -10.80 -2.36 6.42
CA LEU A 17 -11.47 -1.20 6.99
C LEU A 17 -11.61 -0.07 5.97
N LEU A 18 -10.53 0.23 5.23
CA LEU A 18 -10.55 1.24 4.18
C LEU A 18 -11.56 0.89 3.08
N GLY A 19 -11.60 -0.37 2.65
CA GLY A 19 -12.56 -0.87 1.66
C GLY A 19 -14.00 -0.75 2.12
N VAL A 20 -14.30 -1.12 3.37
CA VAL A 20 -15.65 -0.96 3.95
C VAL A 20 -16.05 0.52 4.02
N CYS A 21 -15.16 1.40 4.48
CA CYS A 21 -15.42 2.84 4.51
C CYS A 21 -15.68 3.40 3.11
N LEU A 22 -14.84 3.05 2.14
CA LEU A 22 -15.00 3.47 0.74
C LEU A 22 -16.33 2.99 0.16
N PHE A 23 -16.69 1.73 0.41
CA PHE A 23 -17.94 1.16 -0.07
C PHE A 23 -19.14 1.93 0.45
N LEU A 24 -19.18 2.22 1.76
CA LEU A 24 -20.28 2.98 2.37
C LEU A 24 -20.35 4.41 1.82
N VAL A 25 -19.21 5.10 1.71
CA VAL A 25 -19.17 6.48 1.20
C VAL A 25 -19.63 6.55 -0.25
N MET A 26 -19.20 5.62 -1.11
CA MET A 26 -19.57 5.61 -2.52
C MET A 26 -21.03 5.21 -2.76
N THR A 27 -21.52 4.21 -2.04
CA THR A 27 -22.90 3.72 -2.23
C THR A 27 -23.94 4.65 -1.59
N GLN A 28 -23.68 5.17 -0.39
CA GLN A 28 -24.62 6.04 0.32
C GLN A 28 -24.43 7.53 0.01
N GLY A 29 -23.19 7.97 -0.22
CA GLY A 29 -22.89 9.38 -0.48
C GLY A 29 -23.06 9.80 -1.93
N PHE A 30 -22.67 8.93 -2.87
CA PHE A 30 -22.67 9.25 -4.31
C PHE A 30 -23.75 8.50 -5.11
N GLY A 31 -24.48 7.56 -4.48
CA GLY A 31 -25.58 6.84 -5.13
C GLY A 31 -25.14 5.89 -6.26
N ILE A 32 -23.88 5.46 -6.25
CA ILE A 32 -23.33 4.56 -7.27
C ILE A 32 -23.82 3.13 -7.01
N ALA A 33 -24.04 2.35 -8.07
CA ALA A 33 -24.46 0.97 -7.98
C ALA A 33 -23.53 0.15 -7.07
N PRO A 34 -24.04 -0.54 -6.02
CA PRO A 34 -23.21 -1.25 -5.05
C PRO A 34 -22.29 -2.31 -5.66
N VAL A 35 -22.75 -2.99 -6.72
CA VAL A 35 -21.98 -4.06 -7.38
C VAL A 35 -20.73 -3.49 -8.06
N GLU A 36 -20.87 -2.37 -8.77
CA GLU A 36 -19.75 -1.71 -9.47
C GLU A 36 -18.69 -1.24 -8.48
N VAL A 37 -19.12 -0.54 -7.42
CA VAL A 37 -18.24 -0.05 -6.35
C VAL A 37 -17.52 -1.18 -5.64
N ALA A 38 -18.23 -2.27 -5.30
CA ALA A 38 -17.62 -3.41 -4.63
C ALA A 38 -16.54 -4.06 -5.50
N GLN A 39 -16.82 -4.24 -6.79
CA GLN A 39 -15.86 -4.82 -7.72
C GLN A 39 -14.61 -3.94 -7.86
N GLU A 40 -14.77 -2.63 -8.00
CA GLU A 40 -13.66 -1.68 -8.06
C GLU A 40 -12.78 -1.74 -6.81
N ILE A 41 -13.40 -1.65 -5.62
CA ILE A 41 -12.69 -1.69 -4.35
C ILE A 41 -11.93 -3.02 -4.20
N ILE A 42 -12.55 -4.15 -4.54
CA ILE A 42 -11.90 -5.46 -4.44
C ILE A 42 -10.67 -5.51 -5.36
N ILE A 43 -10.83 -5.19 -6.65
CA ILE A 43 -9.74 -5.26 -7.61
C ILE A 43 -8.57 -4.35 -7.21
N VAL A 44 -8.86 -3.09 -6.92
CA VAL A 44 -7.83 -2.10 -6.55
C VAL A 44 -7.16 -2.50 -5.24
N SER A 45 -7.93 -2.93 -4.23
CA SER A 45 -7.38 -3.36 -2.95
C SER A 45 -6.41 -4.52 -3.10
N VAL A 46 -6.75 -5.54 -3.88
CA VAL A 46 -5.91 -6.72 -4.13
C VAL A 46 -4.62 -6.31 -4.84
N VAL A 47 -4.70 -5.47 -5.88
CA VAL A 47 -3.52 -5.00 -6.62
C VAL A 47 -2.53 -4.27 -5.70
N PHE A 48 -3.02 -3.29 -4.94
CA PHE A 48 -2.16 -2.53 -4.02
C PHE A 48 -1.69 -3.37 -2.84
N TYR A 49 -2.48 -4.32 -2.37
CA TYR A 49 -2.11 -5.23 -1.28
C TYR A 49 -0.94 -6.13 -1.70
N CYS A 50 -1.04 -6.76 -2.86
CA CYS A 50 0.04 -7.57 -3.43
C CYS A 50 1.32 -6.77 -3.64
N TYR A 51 1.20 -5.56 -4.21
CA TYR A 51 2.33 -4.64 -4.35
C TYR A 51 3.01 -4.36 -3.00
N THR A 52 2.22 -4.03 -1.98
CA THR A 52 2.72 -3.66 -0.65
C THR A 52 3.39 -4.84 0.05
N LEU A 53 2.86 -6.06 -0.10
CA LEU A 53 3.49 -7.27 0.40
C LEU A 53 4.87 -7.52 -0.22
N ILE A 54 5.01 -7.33 -1.54
CA ILE A 54 6.28 -7.46 -2.24
C ILE A 54 7.26 -6.40 -1.73
N GLU A 55 6.82 -5.14 -1.63
CA GLU A 55 7.63 -4.05 -1.06
C GLU A 55 8.11 -4.37 0.36
N LEU A 56 7.22 -4.83 1.25
CA LEU A 56 7.59 -5.22 2.61
C LEU A 56 8.61 -6.37 2.63
N GLY A 57 8.38 -7.40 1.82
CA GLY A 57 9.28 -8.56 1.76
C GLY A 57 10.68 -8.18 1.30
N VAL A 58 10.79 -7.33 0.28
CA VAL A 58 12.06 -6.85 -0.25
C VAL A 58 12.74 -5.89 0.73
N THR A 59 12.04 -4.88 1.23
CA THR A 59 12.62 -3.89 2.18
C THR A 59 13.08 -4.52 3.48
N THR A 60 12.36 -5.52 4.01
CA THR A 60 12.78 -6.25 5.22
C THR A 60 14.09 -7.00 4.98
N LYS A 61 14.23 -7.69 3.84
CA LYS A 61 15.46 -8.43 3.49
C LYS A 61 16.66 -7.51 3.25
N LEU A 62 16.43 -6.30 2.74
CA LEU A 62 17.48 -5.32 2.47
C LEU A 62 17.80 -4.40 3.66
N SER A 63 17.06 -4.47 4.77
CA SER A 63 17.26 -3.60 5.94
C SER A 63 18.66 -3.70 6.59
N HIS A 64 19.39 -4.79 6.33
CA HIS A 64 20.75 -5.03 6.83
C HIS A 64 21.86 -4.66 5.83
N LYS A 65 21.53 -4.20 4.62
CA LYS A 65 22.51 -3.78 3.59
C LYS A 65 22.75 -2.26 3.61
N ASP A 66 23.83 -1.82 2.96
CA ASP A 66 24.24 -0.42 2.89
C ASP A 66 23.10 0.56 2.59
N SER A 67 23.12 1.70 3.28
CA SER A 67 22.06 2.72 3.27
C SER A 67 21.72 3.25 1.87
N SER A 68 22.72 3.32 0.97
CA SER A 68 22.54 3.77 -0.41
C SER A 68 21.66 2.82 -1.24
N ILE A 69 21.87 1.50 -1.12
CA ILE A 69 21.06 0.49 -1.81
C ILE A 69 19.62 0.53 -1.32
N PHE A 70 19.44 0.72 -0.01
CA PHE A 70 18.12 0.82 0.61
C PHE A 70 17.31 2.02 0.09
N ILE A 71 17.96 3.17 -0.10
CA ILE A 71 17.34 4.38 -0.67
C ILE A 71 16.98 4.17 -2.15
N GLY A 72 17.87 3.57 -2.94
CA GLY A 72 17.61 3.28 -4.35
C GLY A 72 16.41 2.35 -4.56
N VAL A 73 16.31 1.27 -3.77
CA VAL A 73 15.18 0.35 -3.81
C VAL A 73 13.88 1.06 -3.44
N ASN A 74 13.90 1.96 -2.45
CA ASN A 74 12.73 2.74 -2.07
C ASN A 74 12.23 3.70 -3.17
N LEU A 75 13.15 4.36 -3.89
CA LEU A 75 12.83 5.17 -5.06
C LEU A 75 12.22 4.30 -6.16
N GLY A 76 12.81 3.12 -6.41
CA GLY A 76 12.29 2.15 -7.37
C GLY A 76 10.86 1.70 -7.05
N PHE A 77 10.58 1.36 -5.79
CA PHE A 77 9.22 1.01 -5.36
C PHE A 77 8.26 2.20 -5.49
N SER A 78 8.68 3.40 -5.10
CA SER A 78 7.84 4.60 -5.23
C SER A 78 7.45 4.88 -6.69
N LEU A 79 8.40 4.73 -7.62
CA LEU A 79 8.16 4.82 -9.06
C LEU A 79 7.25 3.69 -9.54
N LEU A 80 7.51 2.45 -9.13
CA LEU A 80 6.69 1.30 -9.49
C LEU A 80 5.23 1.46 -9.02
N ARG A 81 5.01 2.02 -7.82
CA ARG A 81 3.66 2.33 -7.32
C ARG A 81 2.98 3.34 -8.23
N LEU A 82 3.70 4.37 -8.65
CA LEU A 82 3.17 5.40 -9.55
C LEU A 82 2.81 4.81 -10.91
N PHE A 83 3.69 4.01 -11.53
CA PHE A 83 3.38 3.31 -12.77
C PHE A 83 2.19 2.36 -12.62
N LEU A 84 2.14 1.58 -11.55
CA LEU A 84 1.01 0.69 -11.25
C LEU A 84 -0.31 1.48 -11.16
N THR A 85 -0.29 2.63 -10.49
CA THR A 85 -1.45 3.52 -10.37
C THR A 85 -1.89 4.02 -11.74
N LEU A 86 -0.95 4.47 -12.57
CA LEU A 86 -1.25 4.94 -13.93
C LEU A 86 -1.83 3.82 -14.80
N ILE A 87 -1.28 2.60 -14.73
CA ILE A 87 -1.78 1.44 -15.48
C ILE A 87 -3.20 1.10 -15.06
N VAL A 88 -3.48 1.04 -13.75
CA VAL A 88 -4.82 0.74 -13.23
C VAL A 88 -5.82 1.81 -13.69
N LEU A 89 -5.46 3.10 -13.57
CA LEU A 89 -6.32 4.19 -14.05
C LEU A 89 -6.53 4.15 -15.56
N PHE A 90 -5.50 3.81 -16.34
CA PHE A 90 -5.62 3.69 -17.79
C PHE A 90 -6.58 2.56 -18.18
N ILE A 91 -6.49 1.40 -17.51
CA ILE A 91 -7.43 0.29 -17.73
C ILE A 91 -8.85 0.74 -17.43
N TYR A 92 -9.10 1.37 -16.28
CA TYR A 92 -10.44 1.87 -15.94
C TYR A 92 -10.93 2.95 -16.89
N LYS A 93 -10.04 3.79 -17.44
CA LYS A 93 -10.42 4.80 -18.42
C LYS A 93 -10.89 4.20 -19.76
N GLN A 94 -10.37 3.04 -20.13
CA GLN A 94 -10.77 2.33 -21.36
C GLN A 94 -12.12 1.61 -21.22
N HIS A 95 -12.58 1.35 -19.99
CA HIS A 95 -13.87 0.73 -19.72
C HIS A 95 -14.96 1.79 -19.57
N GLU A 96 -15.72 2.05 -20.64
CA GLU A 96 -16.80 3.07 -20.66
C GLU A 96 -17.92 2.82 -19.64
N GLN A 97 -18.09 1.57 -19.18
CA GLN A 97 -19.12 1.20 -18.22
C GLN A 97 -18.74 1.52 -16.76
N VAL A 98 -17.49 1.94 -16.50
CA VAL A 98 -17.00 2.21 -15.16
C VAL A 98 -17.15 3.70 -14.83
N ASN A 99 -17.62 4.01 -13.61
CA ASN A 99 -17.58 5.37 -13.10
C ASN A 99 -16.12 5.77 -12.79
N PHE A 100 -15.44 6.34 -13.79
CA PHE A 100 -14.03 6.69 -13.71
C PHE A 100 -13.69 7.59 -12.51
N THR A 101 -14.59 8.50 -12.12
CA THR A 101 -14.37 9.37 -10.96
C THR A 101 -14.33 8.56 -9.67
N ALA A 102 -15.24 7.60 -9.52
CA ALA A 102 -15.25 6.71 -8.36
C ALA A 102 -14.00 5.83 -8.30
N ALA A 103 -13.66 5.19 -9.43
CA ALA A 103 -12.46 4.38 -9.56
C ALA A 103 -11.19 5.19 -9.26
N PHE A 104 -11.12 6.44 -9.73
CA PHE A 104 -10.02 7.35 -9.44
C PHE A 104 -9.87 7.61 -7.93
N PHE A 105 -10.95 7.92 -7.22
CA PHE A 105 -10.92 8.12 -5.77
C PHE A 105 -10.51 6.87 -5.00
N VAL A 106 -11.01 5.70 -5.40
CA VAL A 106 -10.63 4.41 -4.80
C VAL A 106 -9.14 4.16 -4.98
N VAL A 107 -8.62 4.28 -6.20
CA VAL A 107 -7.20 4.13 -6.52
C VAL A 107 -6.33 5.13 -5.74
N LEU A 108 -6.75 6.39 -5.66
CA LEU A 108 -6.03 7.43 -4.93
C LEU A 108 -5.91 7.10 -3.44
N LEU A 109 -6.99 6.64 -2.81
CA LEU A 109 -6.99 6.31 -1.39
C LEU A 109 -6.11 5.09 -1.08
N TYR A 110 -6.17 4.04 -1.91
CA TYR A 110 -5.28 2.89 -1.76
C TYR A 110 -3.81 3.24 -2.03
N TYR A 111 -3.54 4.16 -2.97
CA TYR A 111 -2.19 4.69 -3.18
C TYR A 111 -1.64 5.36 -1.92
N PHE A 112 -2.41 6.26 -1.30
CA PHE A 112 -1.98 6.95 -0.09
C PHE A 112 -1.87 6.01 1.11
N ALA A 113 -2.81 5.08 1.28
CA ALA A 113 -2.75 4.08 2.34
C ALA A 113 -1.47 3.23 2.23
N THR A 114 -1.12 2.79 1.02
CA THR A 114 0.14 2.10 0.73
C THR A 114 1.34 2.97 1.10
N LEU A 115 1.36 4.23 0.65
CA LEU A 115 2.47 5.16 0.90
C LEU A 115 2.71 5.38 2.39
N ILE A 116 1.64 5.63 3.15
CA ILE A 116 1.69 5.85 4.59
C ILE A 116 2.19 4.59 5.29
N PHE A 117 1.63 3.42 4.97
CA PHE A 117 2.00 2.16 5.60
C PHE A 117 3.46 1.79 5.33
N SER A 118 3.91 1.88 4.07
CA SER A 118 5.31 1.58 3.70
C SER A 118 6.29 2.55 4.35
N THR A 119 5.93 3.83 4.46
CA THR A 119 6.75 4.84 5.15
C THR A 119 6.84 4.59 6.65
N TRP A 120 5.72 4.23 7.29
CA TRP A 120 5.68 3.86 8.71
C TRP A 120 6.51 2.60 8.98
N HIS A 121 6.36 1.56 8.16
CA HIS A 121 7.13 0.32 8.27
C HIS A 121 8.64 0.60 8.19
N ARG A 122 9.07 1.41 7.22
CA ARG A 122 10.47 1.80 7.04
C ARG A 122 11.03 2.57 8.23
N ARG A 123 10.26 3.52 8.79
CA ARG A 123 10.69 4.27 9.98
C ARG A 123 10.94 3.34 11.18
N ASN A 124 10.06 2.36 11.38
CA ASN A 124 10.24 1.38 12.46
C ASN A 124 11.46 0.49 12.25
N LEU A 125 11.76 0.09 11.00
CA LEU A 125 12.99 -0.67 10.70
C LEU A 125 14.24 0.14 11.05
N ASN A 126 14.31 1.41 10.63
CA ASN A 126 15.46 2.27 10.90
C ASN A 126 15.66 2.52 12.41
N GLN A 127 14.59 2.73 13.16
CA GLN A 127 14.67 2.87 14.63
C GLN A 127 15.14 1.58 15.30
N SER A 128 14.67 0.42 14.84
CA SER A 128 15.10 -0.88 15.37
C SER A 128 16.60 -1.10 15.17
N THR A 129 17.14 -0.75 14.00
CA THR A 129 18.57 -0.89 13.68
C THR A 129 19.44 0.03 14.53
N ASN A 130 19.03 1.30 14.72
CA ASN A 130 19.77 2.24 15.56
C ASN A 130 19.84 1.79 17.03
N ASN A 131 18.72 1.36 17.61
CA ASN A 131 18.67 0.92 19.00
C ASN A 131 19.51 -0.36 19.25
N SER A 132 19.64 -1.24 18.26
CA SER A 132 20.52 -2.42 18.36
C SER A 132 22.00 -2.05 18.33
N ASN A 133 22.39 -1.03 17.56
CA ASN A 133 23.78 -0.57 17.53
C ASN A 133 24.17 0.15 18.82
N GLU A 134 23.25 0.92 19.41
CA GLU A 134 23.46 1.62 20.68
C GLU A 134 23.60 0.66 21.86
N LYS A 135 22.83 -0.44 21.88
CA LYS A 135 22.99 -1.51 22.89
C LYS A 135 24.30 -2.29 22.78
N ASN A 136 24.87 -2.38 21.57
CA ASN A 136 26.09 -3.15 21.33
C ASN A 136 27.39 -2.35 21.54
N ASN A 137 27.28 -1.02 21.68
CA ASN A 137 28.36 -0.13 22.12
C ASN A 137 27.94 0.60 23.42
N PRO A 138 27.89 -0.10 24.57
CA PRO A 138 27.77 0.59 25.84
C PRO A 138 29.04 1.41 26.05
N THR A 139 28.87 2.71 26.27
CA THR A 139 29.97 3.62 26.65
C THR A 139 30.47 3.30 28.05
#